data_AF-A0A1Y4MSW9-F1
#
_entry.id   AF-A0A1Y4MSW9-F1
#
_cell.length_a   1.000
_cell.length_b   1.000
_cell.length_c   1.000
_cell.angle_alpha   90.00
_cell.angle_beta   90.00
_cell.angle_gamma   90.00
#
_symmetry.space_group_name_H-M   'P 1'
#
loop_
_entity.id
_entity.type
_entity.pdbx_description
1 polymer ?
#
loop_
_entity_poly.entity_id
_entity_poly.type
_entity_poly.pdbx_seq_one_letter_code
_entity_poly.pdbx_strand_id
1 'polypeptide(L)'
;MIAKMKPGENRLPSEDDLARLMGISRATVREALKYLIINGVTTTIHGKGTFAHPSVFSVRNRIDLCSDFMLMLSEQYDDLTVDTDWMEGAAPSQFYQDVFGDSVPGLTSGWIYRANAIPRLHPLDCIA
;
A
#
# COMPACT_ATOMS: atom_id res chain seq x y z
N MET A 1 6.87 20.89 -2.14
CA MET A 1 8.21 20.86 -2.74
C MET A 1 8.42 19.59 -3.57
N ILE A 2 8.30 18.39 -2.97
CA ILE A 2 8.58 17.11 -3.63
C ILE A 2 7.70 16.84 -4.87
N ALA A 3 6.38 17.04 -4.79
CA ALA A 3 5.45 16.74 -5.89
C ALA A 3 5.73 17.48 -7.22
N LYS A 4 6.57 18.53 -7.21
CA LYS A 4 6.94 19.32 -8.39
C LYS A 4 8.31 18.96 -8.97
N MET A 5 9.06 18.06 -8.32
CA MET A 5 10.42 17.69 -8.74
C MET A 5 10.37 16.83 -10.01
N LYS A 6 11.44 16.86 -10.81
CA LYS A 6 11.57 16.04 -12.02
C LYS A 6 12.57 14.91 -11.80
N PRO A 7 12.39 13.73 -12.41
CA PRO A 7 13.42 12.69 -12.42
C PRO A 7 14.76 13.26 -12.92
N GLY A 8 15.85 12.97 -12.21
CA GLY A 8 17.19 13.52 -12.49
C GLY A 8 17.50 14.82 -11.75
N GLU A 9 16.48 15.58 -11.36
CA GLU A 9 16.58 16.79 -10.52
C GLU A 9 15.85 16.60 -9.18
N ASN A 10 15.75 15.35 -8.73
CA ASN A 10 14.96 14.94 -7.58
C ASN A 10 15.79 14.65 -6.32
N ARG A 11 17.08 15.03 -6.31
CA ARG A 11 17.94 14.88 -5.13
C ARG A 11 17.55 15.93 -4.08
N LEU A 12 17.25 15.48 -2.87
CA LEU A 12 16.96 16.35 -1.74
C LEU A 12 18.26 16.94 -1.17
N PRO A 13 18.20 18.13 -0.56
CA PRO A 13 19.30 18.66 0.26
C PRO A 13 19.63 17.72 1.42
N SER A 14 20.79 17.91 2.04
CA SER A 14 21.17 17.13 3.23
C SER A 14 20.21 17.39 4.40
N GLU A 15 20.20 16.50 5.40
CA GLU A 15 19.42 16.71 6.63
C GLU A 15 19.70 18.08 7.27
N ASP A 16 20.94 18.54 7.17
CA ASP A 16 21.43 19.78 7.79
C ASP A 16 20.95 20.99 7.02
N ASP A 17 20.98 20.91 5.70
CA ASP A 17 20.43 21.95 4.83
C ASP A 17 18.93 22.05 5.02
N LEU A 18 18.22 20.93 5.08
CA LEU A 18 16.78 20.89 5.34
C LEU A 18 16.44 21.49 6.72
N ALA A 19 17.19 21.13 7.76
CA ALA A 19 17.01 21.68 9.10
C ALA A 19 17.20 23.21 9.12
N ARG A 20 18.25 23.71 8.43
CA ARG A 20 18.51 25.15 8.30
C ARG A 20 17.43 25.87 7.48
N LEU A 21 17.05 25.31 6.33
CA LEU A 21 16.04 25.89 5.43
C LEU A 21 14.66 25.98 6.08
N MET A 22 14.31 24.98 6.90
CA MET A 22 13.00 24.90 7.56
C MET A 22 12.98 25.48 8.97
N GLY A 23 14.15 25.82 9.55
CA GLY A 23 14.25 26.34 10.92
C GLY A 23 13.85 25.33 12.00
N ILE A 24 14.01 24.03 11.75
CA ILE A 24 13.63 22.94 12.67
C ILE A 24 14.83 22.08 13.05
N SER A 25 14.68 21.26 14.10
CA SER A 25 15.76 20.38 14.56
C SER A 25 16.11 19.31 13.52
N ARG A 26 17.39 18.91 13.48
CA ARG A 26 17.86 17.78 12.64
C ARG A 26 17.15 16.47 12.99
N ALA A 27 16.80 16.27 14.27
CA ALA A 27 16.05 15.09 14.71
C ALA A 27 14.65 15.06 14.06
N THR A 28 13.94 16.18 14.03
CA THR A 28 12.63 16.30 13.39
C THR A 28 12.72 16.05 11.88
N VAL A 29 13.73 16.60 11.20
CA VAL A 29 13.97 16.34 9.76
C VAL A 29 14.21 14.85 9.52
N ARG A 30 15.02 14.21 10.35
CA ARG A 30 15.33 12.78 10.23
C ARG A 30 14.08 11.92 10.38
N GLU A 31 13.24 12.19 11.38
CA GLU A 31 11.99 11.44 11.56
C GLU A 31 11.02 11.67 10.40
N ALA A 32 10.91 12.90 9.89
CA ALA A 32 10.13 13.18 8.70
C ALA A 32 10.65 12.41 7.47
N LEU A 33 11.97 12.38 7.25
CA LEU A 33 12.57 11.62 6.15
C LEU A 33 12.34 10.12 6.29
N LYS A 34 12.45 9.55 7.50
CA LYS A 34 12.11 8.14 7.74
C LYS A 34 10.67 7.84 7.35
N TYR A 35 9.73 8.70 7.75
CA TYR A 35 8.33 8.55 7.37
C TYR A 35 8.15 8.59 5.85
N LEU A 36 8.79 9.54 5.16
CA LEU A 36 8.74 9.62 3.69
C LEU A 36 9.35 8.39 3.01
N ILE A 37 10.40 7.78 3.58
CA ILE A 37 10.99 6.54 3.08
C ILE A 37 10.00 5.38 3.21
N ILE A 38 9.36 5.24 4.38
CA ILE A 38 8.36 4.18 4.63
C ILE A 38 7.20 4.28 3.63
N ASN A 39 6.74 5.50 3.34
CA ASN A 39 5.68 5.73 2.35
C ASN A 39 6.17 5.61 0.89
N GLY A 40 7.45 5.31 0.66
CA GLY A 40 8.06 5.21 -0.67
C GLY A 40 8.25 6.55 -1.38
N VAL A 41 7.96 7.68 -0.73
CA VAL A 41 8.09 9.03 -1.31
C VAL A 41 9.55 9.40 -1.53
N THR A 42 10.47 8.84 -0.75
CA THR A 42 11.91 9.05 -0.91
C THR A 42 12.69 7.75 -0.83
N THR A 43 13.90 7.74 -1.39
CA THR A 43 14.87 6.65 -1.23
C THR A 43 16.24 7.23 -0.94
N THR A 44 16.89 6.69 0.08
CA THR A 44 18.27 7.07 0.43
C THR A 44 19.24 6.04 -0.16
N ILE A 45 20.18 6.51 -0.97
CA ILE A 45 21.28 5.69 -1.48
C ILE A 45 22.54 6.12 -0.73
N HIS A 46 23.14 5.18 0.00
CA HIS A 46 24.34 5.45 0.78
C HIS A 46 25.45 6.07 -0.09
N GLY A 47 26.05 7.16 0.38
CA GLY A 47 27.07 7.93 -0.34
C GLY A 47 26.58 8.76 -1.53
N LYS A 48 25.35 8.56 -2.02
CA LYS A 48 24.78 9.34 -3.15
C LYS A 48 23.72 10.36 -2.72
N GLY A 49 23.07 10.13 -1.58
CA GLY A 49 22.08 11.04 -0.98
C GLY A 49 20.65 10.51 -1.08
N THR A 50 19.69 11.40 -0.80
CA THR A 50 18.26 11.08 -0.76
C THR A 50 17.57 11.62 -2.01
N PHE A 51 16.77 10.79 -2.65
CA PHE A 51 16.05 11.11 -3.89
C PHE A 51 14.56 11.00 -3.66
N ALA A 52 13.78 11.92 -4.22
CA ALA A 52 12.34 11.96 -4.08
C ALA A 52 11.61 11.39 -5.31
N HIS A 53 10.47 10.74 -5.08
CA HIS A 53 9.69 10.03 -6.09
C HIS A 53 8.30 10.66 -6.23
N PRO A 54 8.16 11.77 -6.98
CA PRO A 54 6.88 12.47 -7.13
C PRO A 54 5.80 11.64 -7.83
N SER A 55 6.19 10.63 -8.62
CA SER A 55 5.24 9.71 -9.26
C SER A 55 4.41 8.93 -8.25
N VAL A 56 4.90 8.73 -7.02
CA VAL A 56 4.16 8.03 -5.95
C VAL A 56 2.81 8.67 -5.66
N PHE A 57 2.69 10.00 -5.76
CA PHE A 57 1.42 10.70 -5.53
C PHE A 57 0.37 10.47 -6.63
N SER A 58 0.78 9.91 -7.77
CA SER A 58 -0.14 9.54 -8.87
C SER A 58 -0.53 8.06 -8.86
N VAL A 59 0.11 7.25 -8.02
CA VAL A 59 -0.21 5.84 -7.88
C VAL A 59 -1.51 5.72 -7.09
N ARG A 60 -2.53 5.12 -7.71
CA ARG A 60 -3.80 4.81 -7.05
C ARG A 60 -3.72 3.46 -6.35
N ASN A 61 -4.60 3.22 -5.38
CA ASN A 61 -4.74 1.93 -4.69
C ASN A 61 -3.43 1.43 -4.05
N ARG A 62 -2.73 2.31 -3.33
CA ARG A 62 -1.52 1.96 -2.56
C ARG A 62 -1.89 1.08 -1.36
N ILE A 63 -1.86 -0.24 -1.57
CA ILE A 63 -2.24 -1.25 -0.56
C ILE A 63 -1.39 -1.22 0.71
N ASP A 64 -0.20 -0.66 0.62
CA ASP A 64 0.72 -0.45 1.73
C ASP A 64 0.33 0.76 2.62
N LEU A 65 -0.52 1.67 2.12
CA LEU A 65 -0.97 2.87 2.84
C LEU A 65 -2.40 2.75 3.37
N CYS A 66 -3.25 2.08 2.60
CA CYS A 66 -4.61 1.72 2.98
C CYS A 66 -4.75 0.24 2.64
N SER A 67 -5.34 -0.60 3.48
CA SER A 67 -5.61 -2.00 3.13
C SER A 67 -7.10 -2.28 2.93
N ASP A 68 -7.94 -1.24 3.05
CA ASP A 68 -9.37 -1.34 2.85
C ASP A 68 -9.69 -1.20 1.35
N PHE A 69 -10.02 -2.33 0.72
CA PHE A 69 -10.36 -2.37 -0.70
C PHE A 69 -11.63 -1.60 -1.05
N MET A 70 -12.62 -1.55 -0.13
CA MET A 70 -13.83 -0.75 -0.35
C MET A 70 -13.46 0.72 -0.47
N LEU A 71 -12.67 1.23 0.50
CA LEU A 71 -12.28 2.63 0.51
C LEU A 71 -11.49 3.00 -0.76
N MET A 72 -10.50 2.19 -1.13
CA MET A 72 -9.72 2.38 -2.35
C MET A 72 -10.55 2.46 -3.63
N LEU A 73 -11.52 1.55 -3.78
CA LEU A 73 -12.34 1.49 -4.98
C LEU A 73 -13.39 2.61 -4.98
N SER A 74 -13.88 3.03 -3.82
CA SER A 74 -14.86 4.12 -3.69
C SER A 74 -14.30 5.48 -4.13
N GLU A 75 -12.98 5.69 -4.03
CA GLU A 75 -12.33 6.90 -4.57
C GLU A 75 -12.35 6.94 -6.12
N GLN A 76 -12.62 5.83 -6.78
CA GLN A 76 -12.55 5.70 -8.24
C GLN A 76 -13.91 5.50 -8.91
N TYR A 77 -14.88 4.97 -8.18
CA TYR A 77 -16.17 4.56 -8.71
C TYR A 77 -17.29 4.99 -7.77
N ASP A 78 -18.32 5.64 -8.33
CA ASP A 78 -19.50 6.05 -7.58
C ASP A 78 -20.49 4.89 -7.34
N ASP A 79 -20.56 3.94 -8.28
CA ASP A 79 -21.42 2.75 -8.23
C ASP A 79 -20.60 1.52 -7.82
N LEU A 80 -20.22 1.45 -6.54
CA LEU A 80 -19.48 0.35 -5.95
C LEU A 80 -20.41 -0.55 -5.13
N THR A 81 -20.46 -1.84 -5.49
CA THR A 81 -21.17 -2.87 -4.72
C THR A 81 -20.21 -4.00 -4.33
N VAL A 82 -20.54 -4.68 -3.24
CA VAL A 82 -19.83 -5.88 -2.81
C VAL A 82 -20.82 -7.01 -2.66
N ASP A 83 -20.58 -8.08 -3.39
CA ASP A 83 -21.30 -9.34 -3.24
C ASP A 83 -20.46 -10.29 -2.39
N THR A 84 -21.10 -11.04 -1.50
CA THR A 84 -20.46 -12.15 -0.79
C THR A 84 -20.56 -13.41 -1.64
N ASP A 85 -19.43 -14.01 -1.96
CA ASP A 85 -19.36 -15.30 -2.65
C ASP A 85 -18.95 -16.38 -1.64
N TRP A 86 -19.89 -17.22 -1.25
CA TRP A 86 -19.63 -18.35 -0.37
C TRP A 86 -19.21 -19.54 -1.23
N MET A 87 -17.94 -19.92 -1.17
CA MET A 87 -17.43 -21.08 -1.87
C MET A 87 -17.52 -22.30 -0.97
N GLU A 88 -18.57 -23.11 -1.13
CA GLU A 88 -18.67 -24.39 -0.43
C GLU A 88 -17.60 -25.37 -0.96
N GLY A 89 -16.83 -25.98 -0.05
CA GLY A 89 -16.25 -27.31 -0.29
C GLY A 89 -14.94 -27.38 -1.08
N ALA A 90 -14.10 -26.34 -1.10
CA ALA A 90 -12.72 -26.53 -1.53
C ALA A 90 -11.95 -27.33 -0.46
N ALA A 91 -11.45 -28.52 -0.80
CA ALA A 91 -10.55 -29.25 0.08
C ALA A 91 -9.34 -28.35 0.43
N PRO A 92 -8.95 -28.22 1.71
CA PRO A 92 -7.85 -27.35 2.09
C PRO A 92 -6.58 -27.77 1.34
N SER A 93 -5.82 -26.78 0.86
CA SER A 93 -4.56 -27.06 0.16
C SER A 93 -3.56 -27.77 1.09
N GLN A 94 -2.57 -28.47 0.52
CA GLN A 94 -1.53 -29.11 1.33
C GLN A 94 -0.81 -28.09 2.24
N PHE A 95 -0.53 -26.89 1.73
CA PHE A 95 0.04 -25.80 2.52
C PHE A 95 -0.84 -25.41 3.72
N TYR A 96 -2.15 -25.38 3.55
CA TYR A 96 -3.08 -25.10 4.65
C TYR A 96 -3.02 -26.20 5.71
N GLN A 97 -3.04 -27.46 5.29
CA GLN A 97 -2.96 -28.62 6.20
C GLN A 97 -1.64 -28.61 6.99
N ASP A 98 -0.53 -28.27 6.35
CA ASP A 98 0.79 -28.19 7.01
C ASP A 98 0.85 -27.07 8.08
N VAL A 99 0.10 -25.98 7.90
CA VAL A 99 0.09 -24.82 8.82
C VAL A 99 -0.94 -24.97 9.94
N PHE A 100 -2.14 -25.47 9.63
CA PHE A 100 -3.30 -25.48 10.54
C PHE A 100 -3.73 -26.88 11.00
N GLY A 101 -3.23 -27.94 10.37
CA GLY A 101 -3.57 -29.35 10.67
C GLY A 101 -4.86 -29.84 9.99
N ASP A 102 -5.02 -31.17 9.97
CA ASP A 102 -6.12 -31.85 9.24
C ASP A 102 -7.50 -31.72 9.91
N SER A 103 -7.55 -31.25 11.14
CA SER A 103 -8.77 -31.19 11.96
C SER A 103 -9.66 -29.99 11.63
N VAL A 104 -9.17 -29.05 10.80
CA VAL A 104 -9.87 -27.79 10.52
C VAL A 104 -10.45 -27.83 9.11
N PRO A 105 -11.79 -27.93 8.96
CA PRO A 105 -12.41 -27.80 7.65
C PRO A 105 -12.18 -26.37 7.14
N GLY A 106 -11.41 -26.22 6.07
CA GLY A 106 -11.16 -24.93 5.45
C GLY A 106 -12.45 -24.37 4.89
N LEU A 107 -12.90 -23.23 5.42
CA LEU A 107 -13.98 -22.45 4.83
C LEU A 107 -13.35 -21.37 3.95
N THR A 108 -13.64 -21.36 2.64
CA THR A 108 -13.21 -20.27 1.75
C THR A 108 -14.37 -19.30 1.56
N SER A 109 -14.19 -18.06 2.00
CA SER A 109 -15.11 -16.95 1.74
C SER A 109 -14.48 -15.99 0.75
N GLY A 110 -15.24 -15.57 -0.27
CA GLY A 110 -14.85 -14.52 -1.20
C GLY A 110 -15.73 -13.28 -1.06
N TRP A 111 -15.17 -12.13 -1.41
CA TRP A 111 -15.94 -10.90 -1.65
C TRP A 111 -15.69 -10.44 -3.08
N ILE A 112 -16.74 -10.21 -3.86
CA ILE A 112 -16.61 -9.69 -5.22
C ILE A 112 -16.96 -8.20 -5.19
N TYR A 113 -15.94 -7.36 -5.37
CA TYR A 113 -16.10 -5.92 -5.49
C TYR A 113 -16.43 -5.59 -6.95
N ARG A 114 -17.61 -5.04 -7.19
CA ARG A 114 -18.08 -4.63 -8.53
C ARG A 114 -18.18 -3.13 -8.62
N ALA A 115 -17.73 -2.58 -9.74
CA ALA A 115 -17.93 -1.18 -10.07
C ALA A 115 -18.57 -1.04 -11.44
N ASN A 116 -19.66 -0.29 -11.54
CA ASN A 116 -20.50 -0.21 -12.75
C ASN A 116 -20.94 -1.61 -13.21
N ALA A 117 -21.40 -2.45 -12.27
CA ALA A 117 -21.73 -3.86 -12.44
C ALA A 117 -20.59 -4.80 -12.92
N ILE A 118 -19.36 -4.31 -13.14
CA ILE A 118 -18.21 -5.08 -13.60
C ILE A 118 -17.34 -5.50 -12.40
N PRO A 119 -16.99 -6.79 -12.23
CA PRO A 119 -16.03 -7.22 -11.21
C PRO A 119 -14.68 -6.52 -11.35
N ARG A 120 -14.18 -5.95 -10.25
CA ARG A 120 -12.87 -5.27 -10.16
C ARG A 120 -11.88 -6.01 -9.29
N LEU A 121 -12.35 -6.61 -8.20
CA LEU A 121 -11.52 -7.33 -7.25
C LEU A 121 -12.30 -8.52 -6.68
N HIS A 122 -11.60 -9.64 -6.47
CA HIS A 122 -12.15 -10.84 -5.84
C HIS A 122 -11.14 -11.42 -4.85
N PRO A 123 -10.96 -10.83 -3.65
CA PRO A 123 -10.22 -11.45 -2.57
C PRO A 123 -10.91 -12.74 -2.12
N LEU A 124 -10.07 -13.74 -1.82
CA LEU A 124 -10.47 -15.01 -1.23
C LEU A 124 -9.74 -15.15 0.09
N ASP A 125 -10.51 -15.35 1.16
CA ASP A 125 -9.99 -15.66 2.48
C ASP A 125 -10.32 -17.11 2.82
N CYS A 126 -9.33 -17.85 3.29
CA CYS A 126 -9.53 -19.16 3.90
C CYS A 126 -9.54 -18.99 5.41
N ILE A 127 -10.66 -19.31 6.05
CA ILE A 127 -10.85 -19.24 7.49
C ILE A 127 -10.72 -20.66 8.07
N ALA A 128 -9.95 -20.74 9.15
CA ALA A 128 -9.73 -21.91 10.00
C ALA A 128 -10.65 -21.87 11.22
#